data_AF-A0A6N7FJ34-F1
#
_entry.id   AF-A0A6N7FJ34-F1
#
_cell.length_a   1.000
_cell.length_b   1.000
_cell.length_c   1.000
_cell.angle_alpha   90.00
_cell.angle_beta   90.00
_cell.angle_gamma   90.00
#
_symmetry.space_group_name_H-M   'P 1'
#
loop_
_entity.id
_entity.type
_entity.pdbx_description
1 polymer ?
#
loop_
_entity_poly.entity_id
_entity_poly.type
_entity_poly.pdbx_seq_one_letter_code
_entity_poly.pdbx_strand_id
1 'polypeptide(L)'
;MMWFFLFFIWIWVLVRVFADIVSSRDLSGWGKALWTVFVIVLPYLGVFVYLVARGEKMHEHAADAAQAQDAANPQYIQSAVGQNGRSPADEVTKLAALRAQGVIDDAEFDRAKAKALS
;
A
#
# COMPACT_ATOMS: atom_id res chain seq x y z
N MET A 1 24.56 -4.19 -5.85
CA MET A 1 25.53 -3.79 -6.90
C MET A 1 25.52 -4.72 -8.11
N MET A 2 25.61 -6.06 -7.96
CA MET A 2 25.55 -7.00 -9.10
C MET A 2 24.29 -6.85 -9.97
N TRP A 3 23.10 -6.74 -9.38
CA TRP A 3 21.85 -6.54 -10.10
C TRP A 3 21.82 -5.26 -10.95
N PHE A 4 22.42 -4.19 -10.45
CA PHE A 4 22.52 -2.92 -11.17
C PHE A 4 23.46 -3.05 -12.39
N PHE A 5 24.56 -3.77 -12.24
CA PHE A 5 25.46 -4.09 -13.36
C PHE A 5 24.77 -4.95 -14.43
N LEU A 6 24.02 -5.99 -14.03
CA LEU A 6 23.24 -6.81 -14.95
C LEU A 6 22.18 -6.00 -15.69
N PHE A 7 21.50 -5.08 -15.00
CA PHE A 7 20.55 -4.16 -15.61
C PHE A 7 21.20 -3.26 -16.67
N PHE A 8 22.37 -2.70 -16.37
CA PHE A 8 23.12 -1.88 -17.33
C PHE A 8 23.57 -2.67 -18.56
N ILE A 9 24.13 -3.88 -18.37
CA ILE A 9 24.48 -4.76 -19.48
C ILE A 9 23.24 -5.09 -20.31
N TRP A 10 22.11 -5.38 -19.67
CA TRP A 10 20.87 -5.69 -20.37
C TRP A 10 20.41 -4.53 -21.28
N ILE A 11 20.39 -3.30 -20.77
CA ILE A 11 20.11 -2.10 -21.58
C ILE A 11 21.13 -1.93 -22.70
N TRP A 12 22.42 -2.14 -22.41
CA TRP A 12 23.49 -1.99 -23.40
C TRP A 12 23.36 -3.01 -24.55
N VAL A 13 23.00 -4.25 -24.23
CA VAL A 13 22.69 -5.30 -25.21
C VAL A 13 21.49 -4.91 -26.07
N LEU A 14 20.42 -4.38 -25.47
CA LEU A 14 19.25 -3.88 -26.21
C LEU A 14 19.63 -2.80 -27.23
N VAL A 15 20.41 -1.80 -26.80
CA VAL A 15 20.88 -0.73 -27.69
C VAL A 15 21.76 -1.27 -28.81
N ARG A 16 22.64 -2.23 -28.51
CA ARG A 16 23.52 -2.83 -29.52
C ARG A 16 22.74 -3.67 -30.54
N VAL A 17 21.75 -4.44 -30.11
CA VAL A 17 20.85 -5.18 -31.00
C VAL A 17 20.04 -4.22 -31.86
N PHE A 18 19.54 -3.12 -31.29
CA PHE A 18 18.84 -2.09 -32.05
C PHE A 18 19.75 -1.44 -33.12
N ALA A 19 20.98 -1.09 -32.75
CA ALA A 19 21.97 -0.55 -33.68
C ALA A 19 22.32 -1.53 -34.80
N ASP A 20 22.40 -2.83 -34.49
CA ASP A 20 22.63 -3.89 -35.48
C ASP A 20 21.47 -4.00 -36.47
N ILE A 21 20.23 -4.01 -35.98
CA ILE A 21 19.01 -4.01 -36.84
C ILE A 21 19.01 -2.81 -37.78
N VAL A 22 19.33 -1.61 -37.28
CA VAL A 22 19.36 -0.39 -38.11
C VAL A 22 20.52 -0.42 -39.11
N SER A 23 21.69 -0.90 -38.70
CA SER A 23 22.89 -0.99 -39.54
C SER A 23 22.81 -2.10 -40.60
N SER A 24 21.99 -3.12 -40.37
CA SER A 24 21.83 -4.22 -41.31
C SER A 24 21.35 -3.71 -42.68
N ARG A 25 22.10 -4.00 -43.74
CA ARG A 25 21.74 -3.62 -45.12
C ARG A 25 20.90 -4.69 -45.83
N ASP A 26 20.87 -5.89 -45.28
CA ASP A 26 20.10 -7.04 -45.79
C ASP A 26 18.60 -6.95 -45.49
N LEU A 27 18.20 -6.17 -44.48
CA LEU A 27 16.79 -6.06 -44.09
C LEU A 27 16.09 -4.90 -44.78
N SER A 28 14.97 -5.21 -45.42
CA SER A 28 14.01 -4.21 -45.90
C SER A 28 13.51 -3.33 -44.74
N GLY A 29 13.10 -2.10 -45.03
CA GLY A 29 12.64 -1.15 -44.00
C GLY A 29 11.51 -1.71 -43.12
N TRP A 30 10.63 -2.54 -43.69
CA TRP A 30 9.60 -3.27 -42.97
C TRP A 30 10.15 -4.37 -42.05
N GLY A 31 11.17 -5.10 -42.49
CA GLY A 31 11.88 -6.06 -41.64
C GLY A 31 12.48 -5.38 -40.42
N LYS A 32 13.14 -4.23 -40.60
CA LYS A 32 13.71 -3.44 -39.48
C LYS A 32 12.65 -2.97 -38.50
N ALA A 33 11.49 -2.52 -39.00
CA ALA A 33 10.37 -2.09 -38.16
C ALA A 33 9.82 -3.26 -37.32
N LEU A 34 9.61 -4.42 -37.93
CA LEU A 34 9.14 -5.61 -37.23
C LEU A 34 10.12 -6.06 -36.13
N TRP A 35 11.41 -6.14 -36.46
CA TRP A 35 12.46 -6.52 -35.51
C TRP A 35 12.59 -5.53 -34.35
N THR A 36 12.48 -4.24 -34.64
CA THR A 36 12.46 -3.19 -33.62
C THR A 36 11.32 -3.40 -32.63
N VAL A 37 10.10 -3.57 -33.14
CA VAL A 37 8.92 -3.80 -32.29
C VAL A 37 9.10 -5.06 -31.45
N PHE A 38 9.58 -6.14 -32.07
CA PHE A 38 9.81 -7.41 -31.38
C PHE A 38 10.78 -7.23 -30.20
N VAL A 39 11.93 -6.57 -30.41
CA VAL A 39 12.93 -6.32 -29.37
C VAL A 39 12.39 -5.45 -28.23
N ILE A 40 11.49 -4.51 -28.53
CA ILE A 40 10.85 -3.66 -27.51
C ILE A 40 9.79 -4.44 -26.73
N VAL A 41 9.02 -5.31 -27.38
CA VAL A 41 7.86 -6.01 -26.78
C VAL A 41 8.28 -7.26 -26.00
N LEU A 42 9.29 -8.00 -26.46
CA LEU A 42 9.77 -9.25 -25.83
C LEU A 42 10.03 -9.14 -24.30
N PRO A 43 10.71 -8.09 -23.81
CA PRO A 43 10.93 -7.88 -22.37
C PRO A 43 9.62 -7.84 -21.58
N TYR A 44 8.63 -7.09 -22.07
CA TYR A 44 7.33 -6.98 -21.43
C TYR A 44 6.55 -8.27 -21.54
N LEU A 45 6.62 -8.96 -22.69
CA LEU A 45 5.97 -10.25 -22.89
C LEU A 45 6.48 -11.27 -21.87
N GLY A 46 7.78 -11.32 -21.59
CA GLY A 46 8.35 -12.18 -20.56
C GLY A 46 7.80 -11.89 -19.16
N VAL A 47 7.64 -10.61 -18.81
CA VAL A 47 7.01 -10.20 -17.55
C VAL A 47 5.54 -10.59 -17.52
N PHE A 48 4.77 -10.34 -18.59
CA PHE A 48 3.37 -10.72 -18.66
C PHE A 48 3.17 -12.23 -18.56
N VAL A 49 3.98 -13.02 -19.27
CA VAL A 49 3.97 -14.48 -19.16
C VAL A 49 4.31 -14.92 -17.73
N TYR A 50 5.31 -14.32 -17.09
CA TYR A 50 5.65 -14.60 -15.70
C TYR A 50 4.48 -14.28 -14.76
N LEU A 51 3.82 -13.14 -14.95
CA LEU A 51 2.67 -12.73 -14.14
C LEU A 51 1.46 -13.65 -14.36
N VAL A 52 1.21 -14.11 -15.58
CA VAL A 52 0.11 -15.06 -15.85
C VAL A 52 0.45 -16.45 -15.28
N ALA A 53 1.69 -16.93 -15.46
CA ALA A 53 2.10 -18.25 -15.00
C ALA A 53 2.32 -18.34 -13.48
N ARG A 54 2.58 -17.23 -12.80
CA ARG A 54 2.93 -17.20 -11.37
C ARG A 54 2.10 -16.21 -10.54
N GLY A 55 1.12 -15.55 -11.14
CA GLY A 55 0.29 -14.53 -10.48
C GLY A 55 -0.56 -15.08 -9.33
N GLU A 56 -0.98 -16.35 -9.39
CA GLU A 56 -1.76 -16.97 -8.31
C GLU A 56 -1.04 -16.93 -6.95
N LYS A 57 0.30 -17.04 -6.92
CA LYS A 57 1.05 -17.06 -5.64
C LYS A 57 1.21 -15.69 -4.98
N MET A 58 0.88 -14.59 -5.66
CA MET A 58 0.90 -13.27 -5.02
C MET A 58 -0.34 -13.01 -4.13
N HIS A 59 -1.45 -13.69 -4.41
CA HIS A 59 -2.69 -13.52 -3.63
C HIS A 59 -2.62 -14.22 -2.27
N GLU A 60 -2.01 -15.41 -2.19
CA GLU A 60 -1.85 -16.15 -0.93
C GLU A 60 -1.01 -15.36 0.09
N HIS A 61 0.13 -14.83 -0.36
CA HIS A 61 1.04 -14.08 0.52
C HIS A 61 0.51 -12.71 0.92
N ALA A 62 -0.36 -12.09 0.12
CA ALA A 62 -1.02 -10.86 0.48
C ALA A 62 -2.08 -11.08 1.58
N ALA A 63 -2.80 -12.21 1.53
CA ALA A 63 -3.75 -12.60 2.57
C ALA A 63 -3.04 -12.94 3.90
N ASP A 64 -1.95 -13.71 3.85
CA ASP A 64 -1.15 -14.05 5.04
C ASP A 64 -0.48 -12.81 5.65
N ALA A 65 0.03 -11.89 4.83
CA ALA A 65 0.64 -10.65 5.30
C ALA A 65 -0.39 -9.67 5.88
N ALA A 66 -1.61 -9.63 5.34
CA ALA A 66 -2.71 -8.86 5.92
C ALA A 66 -3.13 -9.43 7.28
N GLN A 67 -3.28 -10.76 7.40
CA GLN A 67 -3.58 -11.42 8.67
C GLN A 67 -2.46 -11.25 9.71
N ALA A 68 -1.19 -11.30 9.28
CA ALA A 68 -0.05 -11.06 10.16
C ALA A 68 0.06 -9.59 10.61
N GLN A 69 -0.34 -8.63 9.77
CA GLN A 69 -0.42 -7.21 10.16
C GLN A 69 -1.56 -6.94 11.15
N ASP A 70 -2.71 -7.60 10.97
CA ASP A 70 -3.83 -7.52 11.93
C ASP A 70 -3.46 -8.15 13.29
N ALA A 71 -2.73 -9.27 13.29
CA ALA A 71 -2.28 -9.94 14.51
C ALA A 71 -1.12 -9.22 15.22
N ALA A 72 -0.29 -8.47 14.50
CA ALA A 72 0.84 -7.73 15.07
C ALA A 72 0.45 -6.35 15.63
N ASN A 73 -0.79 -5.88 15.44
CA ASN A 73 -1.19 -4.54 15.84
C ASN A 73 -2.38 -4.40 16.83
N PRO A 74 -2.58 -5.30 17.83
CA PRO A 74 -3.62 -5.10 18.83
C PRO A 74 -3.34 -3.85 19.71
N GLN A 75 -2.08 -3.45 19.86
CA GLN A 75 -1.70 -2.31 20.70
C GLN A 75 -2.04 -0.95 20.07
N TYR A 76 -2.01 -0.80 18.75
CA TYR A 76 -2.40 0.45 18.08
C TYR A 76 -3.92 0.61 18.00
N ILE A 77 -4.67 -0.48 17.80
CA ILE A 77 -6.14 -0.39 17.79
C ILE A 77 -6.67 -0.19 19.22
N GLN A 78 -6.09 -0.81 20.25
CA GLN A 78 -6.49 -0.52 21.63
C GLN A 78 -6.12 0.90 22.08
N SER A 79 -5.00 1.46 21.61
CA SER A 79 -4.63 2.85 21.93
C SER A 79 -5.38 3.88 21.08
N ALA A 80 -5.71 3.59 19.82
CA ALA A 80 -6.48 4.49 18.95
C ALA A 80 -8.00 4.44 19.22
N VAL A 81 -8.54 3.26 19.59
CA VAL A 81 -9.96 3.10 19.97
C VAL A 81 -10.18 3.50 21.44
N GLY A 82 -9.19 3.27 22.32
CA GLY A 82 -9.22 3.71 23.72
C GLY A 82 -9.09 5.22 23.91
N GLN A 83 -8.67 5.98 22.89
CA GLN A 83 -8.58 7.44 22.95
C GLN A 83 -9.77 8.17 22.30
N ASN A 84 -10.58 7.48 21.49
CA ASN A 84 -11.73 8.09 20.78
C ASN A 84 -13.09 7.53 21.18
N GLY A 85 -13.15 6.55 22.09
CA GLY A 85 -14.39 6.09 22.71
C GLY A 85 -14.52 6.60 24.15
N ARG A 86 -14.69 7.91 24.37
CA ARG A 86 -15.26 8.36 25.64
C ARG A 86 -16.68 7.83 25.69
N SER A 87 -16.90 6.78 26.47
CA SER A 87 -18.24 6.30 26.75
C SER A 87 -19.00 7.44 27.45
N PRO A 88 -20.24 7.75 27.05
CA PRO A 88 -21.11 8.69 27.78
C PRO A 88 -21.14 8.45 29.29
N ALA A 89 -21.01 7.19 29.72
CA ALA A 89 -20.95 6.81 31.13
C ALA A 89 -19.69 7.34 31.85
N ASP A 90 -18.53 7.37 31.18
CA ASP A 90 -17.29 7.87 31.76
C ASP A 90 -17.30 9.39 31.88
N GLU A 91 -17.91 10.09 30.91
CA GLU A 91 -18.10 11.54 30.97
C GLU A 91 -19.04 11.94 32.11
N VAL A 92 -20.16 11.23 32.27
CA VAL A 92 -21.11 11.47 33.38
C VAL A 92 -20.46 11.19 34.74
N THR A 93 -19.60 10.18 34.84
CA THR A 93 -18.86 9.86 36.07
C THR A 93 -17.88 10.99 36.44
N LYS A 94 -17.18 11.55 35.45
CA LYS A 94 -16.29 12.69 35.67
C LYS A 94 -17.05 13.96 36.08
N LEU A 95 -18.21 14.22 35.47
CA LEU A 95 -19.08 15.34 35.84
C LEU A 95 -19.57 15.20 37.29
N ALA A 96 -19.91 13.99 37.73
CA ALA A 96 -20.35 13.74 39.11
C ALA A 96 -19.23 14.00 40.12
N ALA A 97 -17.99 13.65 39.78
CA ALA A 97 -16.82 13.95 40.62
C ALA A 97 -16.57 15.45 40.74
N LEU A 98 -16.74 16.23 39.66
CA LEU A 98 -16.60 17.68 39.68
C LEU A 98 -17.67 18.37 40.53
N ARG A 99 -18.91 17.87 40.49
CA ARG A 99 -19.99 18.32 41.37
C ARG A 99 -19.68 18.02 42.84
N ALA A 100 -19.19 16.82 43.14
CA ALA A 100 -18.80 16.44 44.50
C ALA A 100 -17.63 17.27 45.05
N GLN A 101 -16.75 17.76 44.16
CA GLN A 101 -15.68 18.69 44.51
C GLN A 101 -16.15 20.15 44.63
N GLY A 102 -17.43 20.44 44.36
CA GLY A 102 -17.99 21.79 44.39
C GLY A 102 -17.50 22.69 43.25
N VAL A 103 -16.93 22.10 42.19
CA VAL A 103 -16.40 22.84 41.03
C VAL A 103 -17.51 23.29 40.09
N ILE A 104 -18.61 22.54 40.05
CA ILE A 104 -19.82 22.85 39.27
C ILE A 104 -21.05 22.73 40.16
N ASP A 105 -22.08 23.52 39.86
CA ASP A 105 -23.36 23.44 40.56
C ASP A 105 -24.30 22.37 39.98
N ASP A 106 -25.43 22.15 40.67
CA ASP A 106 -26.42 21.13 40.28
C ASP A 106 -27.05 21.42 38.91
N ALA A 107 -27.27 22.70 38.58
CA ALA A 107 -27.88 23.11 37.31
C ALA A 107 -26.90 22.96 36.14
N GLU A 108 -25.61 23.20 36.37
CA GLU A 108 -24.53 23.00 35.41
C GLU A 108 -24.28 21.51 35.15
N PHE A 109 -24.33 20.69 36.20
CA PHE A 109 -24.22 19.23 36.08
C PHE A 109 -25.34 18.65 35.21
N ASP A 110 -26.60 19.03 35.45
CA ASP A 110 -27.74 18.49 34.71
C ASP A 110 -27.70 18.87 33.22
N ARG A 111 -27.25 20.08 32.89
CA ARG A 111 -27.04 20.52 31.50
C ARG A 111 -25.92 19.75 30.81
N ALA A 112 -24.80 19.52 31.49
CA ALA A 112 -23.67 18.79 30.94
C ALA A 112 -23.98 17.29 30.77
N LYS A 113 -24.71 16.69 31.70
CA LYS A 113 -25.19 15.31 31.63
C LYS A 113 -26.14 15.09 30.46
N ALA A 114 -27.08 16.00 30.23
CA ALA A 114 -28.00 15.93 29.09
C ALA A 114 -27.27 15.97 27.74
N LYS A 115 -26.16 16.73 27.65
CA LYS A 115 -25.32 16.83 26.45
C LYS A 115 -24.41 15.62 26.24
N ALA A 116 -23.97 14.96 27.32
CA ALA A 116 -23.18 13.74 27.25
C ALA A 116 -24.01 12.52 26.87
N LEU A 117 -25.31 12.53 27.17
CA LEU A 117 -26.25 11.42 26.89
C LEU A 117 -27.07 11.59 25.60
N SER A 118 -26.92 12.72 24.88
CA SER A 118 -27.54 12.97 23.58
C SER A 118 -26.67 12.50 22.43
#